data_AF-A0A8T8DWM1-F1
#
_entry.id   AF-A0A8T8DWM1-F1
#
_cell.length_a   1.000
_cell.length_b   1.000
_cell.length_c   1.000
_cell.angle_alpha   90.00
_cell.angle_beta   90.00
_cell.angle_gamma   90.00
#
_symmetry.space_group_name_H-M   'P 1'
#
loop_
_entity.id
_entity.type
_entity.pdbx_description
1 polymer ?
#
loop_
_entity_poly.entity_id
_entity_poly.type
_entity_poly.pdbx_seq_one_letter_code
_entity_poly.pdbx_strand_id
1 'polypeptide(L)' 'MCDRSGDCANDETCQLVLKNEHTGIETTEYYCKAHLVLRIWEVEADDALDIVDATKLWH' A
#
# COMPACT_ATOMS: atom_id res chain seq x y z
N MET A 1 9.07 4.01 19.51
CA MET A 1 7.74 3.47 19.84
C MET A 1 6.78 4.07 18.83
N CYS A 2 6.29 3.27 17.88
CA CYS A 2 5.18 3.69 17.04
C CYS A 2 3.94 3.71 17.93
N ASP A 3 3.30 4.86 18.08
CA ASP A 3 1.95 4.88 18.64
C ASP A 3 1.07 4.01 17.75
N ARG A 4 0.62 2.88 18.30
CA ARG A 4 -0.19 1.84 17.64
C ARG A 4 -1.63 2.31 17.35
N SER A 5 -1.90 3.59 17.47
CA SER A 5 -3.22 4.19 17.30
C SER A 5 -3.08 5.68 16.99
N GLY A 6 -2.42 6.02 15.88
CA GLY A 6 -2.76 7.28 15.22
C GLY A 6 -4.04 7.01 14.45
N ASP A 7 -5.17 7.60 14.85
CA ASP A 7 -6.42 7.57 14.11
C ASP A 7 -6.11 7.83 12.64
N CYS A 8 -6.12 6.78 11.82
CA CYS A 8 -6.08 6.96 10.38
C CYS A 8 -7.46 7.49 10.03
N ALA A 9 -7.60 8.81 10.10
CA ALA A 9 -8.82 9.50 9.73
C ALA A 9 -9.25 8.96 8.37
N ASN A 10 -10.39 8.27 8.34
CA ASN A 10 -10.89 7.43 7.26
C ASN A 10 -11.20 8.18 5.96
N ASP A 11 -10.91 9.48 5.89
CA ASP A 11 -11.35 10.35 4.81
C ASP A 11 -10.47 10.24 3.55
N GLU A 12 -9.35 9.50 3.62
CA GLU A 12 -8.42 9.32 2.50
C GLU A 12 -8.04 7.85 2.31
N THR A 13 -8.86 7.11 1.56
CA THR A 13 -8.52 5.75 1.10
C THR A 13 -7.56 5.85 -0.08
N CYS A 14 -6.42 5.18 0.01
CA CYS A 14 -5.50 4.98 -1.10
C CYS A 14 -5.54 3.54 -1.58
N GLN A 15 -5.42 3.36 -2.89
CA GLN A 15 -5.25 2.08 -3.55
C GLN A 15 -3.77 1.83 -3.82
N LEU A 16 -3.33 0.60 -3.59
CA LEU A 16 -2.03 0.08 -4.01
C LEU A 16 -2.27 -1.14 -4.90
N VAL A 17 -1.70 -1.14 -6.10
CA VAL A 17 -1.70 -2.28 -7.01
C VAL A 17 -0.30 -2.88 -7.01
N LEU A 18 -0.21 -4.14 -6.60
CA LEU A 18 1.01 -4.91 -6.55
C LEU A 18 0.98 -6.01 -7.59
N LYS A 19 2.11 -6.29 -8.19
CA LYS A 19 2.30 -7.44 -9.07
C LYS A 19 3.28 -8.40 -8.45
N ASN A 20 2.88 -9.66 -8.35
CA ASN A 20 3.82 -10.71 -7.99
C ASN A 20 4.69 -11.05 -9.20
N GLU A 21 6.01 -10.87 -9.09
CA GLU A 21 6.92 -11.08 -10.21
C GLU A 21 6.95 -12.54 -10.70
N HIS A 22 6.82 -13.49 -9.76
CA HIS A 22 6.90 -14.92 -10.08
C HIS A 22 5.68 -15.43 -10.86
N THR A 23 4.49 -14.97 -10.50
CA THR A 23 3.21 -15.44 -11.07
C THR A 23 2.62 -14.49 -12.09
N GLY A 24 3.07 -13.22 -12.10
CA GLY A 24 2.51 -12.15 -12.92
C GLY A 24 1.13 -11.65 -12.45
N ILE A 25 0.62 -12.15 -11.31
CA ILE A 25 -0.72 -11.80 -10.82
C ILE A 25 -0.69 -10.42 -10.15
N GLU A 26 -1.66 -9.58 -10.50
CA GLU A 26 -1.89 -8.28 -9.87
C GLU A 26 -2.90 -8.41 -8.73
N THR A 27 -2.60 -7.77 -7.60
CA THR A 27 -3.46 -7.70 -6.42
C THR A 27 -3.65 -6.25 -6.00
N THR A 28 -4.86 -5.91 -5.59
CA THR A 28 -5.20 -4.57 -5.11
C THR A 28 -5.37 -4.57 -3.60
N GLU A 29 -4.62 -3.71 -2.93
CA GLU A 29 -4.66 -3.47 -1.48
C GLU A 29 -5.16 -2.03 -1.22
N TYR A 30 -5.78 -1.81 -0.05
CA TYR A 30 -6.32 -0.49 0.33
C TYR A 30 -5.78 -0.07 1.68
N TYR A 31 -5.30 1.17 1.75
CA TYR A 31 -4.67 1.73 2.93
C TYR A 31 -5.09 3.18 3.13
N CYS A 32 -5.11 3.63 4.37
CA CYS A 32 -4.99 5.07 4.60
C CYS A 32 -3.57 5.55 4.23
N LYS A 33 -3.41 6.85 3.99
CA LYS A 33 -2.14 7.43 3.51
C LYS A 33 -0.91 7.04 4.32
N ALA A 34 -0.99 7.02 5.65
CA ALA A 34 0.14 6.67 6.50
C ALA A 34 0.57 5.19 6.35
N HIS A 35 -0.41 4.27 6.27
CA HIS A 35 -0.13 2.85 6.08
C HIS A 35 0.32 2.53 4.65
N LEU A 36 -0.12 3.29 3.65
CA LEU A 36 0.37 3.14 2.28
C LEU A 36 1.88 3.31 2.20
N VAL A 37 2.43 4.35 2.84
CA VAL A 37 3.87 4.64 2.81
C VAL A 37 4.67 3.50 3.44
N LEU A 38 4.19 2.96 4.57
CA LEU A 38 4.82 1.80 5.21
C LEU A 38 4.77 0.57 4.31
N ARG A 39 3.62 0.30 3.68
CA ARG A 39 3.46 -0.84 2.79
C ARG A 39 4.38 -0.76 1.57
N ILE A 40 4.52 0.43 0.98
CA ILE A 40 5.44 0.66 -0.14
C ILE A 40 6.86 0.30 0.26
N TRP A 41 7.33 0.73 1.44
CA TRP A 41 8.68 0.38 1.92
C TRP A 41 8.87 -1.12 2.14
N GLU A 42 7.85 -1.82 2.63
CA GLU A 42 7.91 -3.28 2.77
C GLU A 42 8.02 -3.98 1.41
N VAL A 43 7.28 -3.49 0.41
CA VAL A 43 7.30 -4.02 -0.96
C VAL A 43 8.62 -3.70 -1.66
N GLU A 44 9.15 -2.49 -1.53
CA GLU A 44 10.46 -2.11 -2.09
C GLU A 44 11.62 -2.95 -1.51
N ALA A 45 11.42 -3.54 -0.32
CA ALA A 45 12.38 -4.47 0.30
C ALA A 45 12.12 -5.95 -0.03
N ASP A 46 11.03 -6.25 -0.75
CA ASP A 46 10.62 -7.61 -1.13
C ASP A 46 10.78 -7.80 -2.64
N ASP A 47 11.82 -8.55 -3.03
CA ASP A 47 12.13 -8.84 -4.43
C ASP A 47 11.04 -9.67 -5.16
N ALA A 48 10.00 -10.15 -4.47
CA ALA A 48 8.93 -10.92 -5.10
C ALA A 48 7.73 -10.05 -5.58
N LEU A 49 7.69 -8.78 -5.17
CA LEU A 49 6.56 -7.88 -5.38
C LEU A 49 7.00 -6.57 -6.03
N ASP A 50 6.29 -6.20 -7.08
CA ASP A 50 6.46 -4.93 -7.78
C ASP A 50 5.27 -4.00 -7.52
N ILE A 51 5.54 -2.70 -7.41
CA ILE A 51 4.51 -1.67 -7.33
C ILE A 51 4.10 -1.26 -8.74
N VAL A 52 2.84 -1.51 -9.10
CA VAL A 52 2.27 -1.12 -10.40
C VAL A 52 1.61 0.26 -10.33
N ASP A 53 0.83 0.51 -9.28
CA ASP A 53 0.14 1.78 -9.08
C ASP A 53 -0.06 2.07 -7.59
N ALA A 54 0.02 3.34 -7.21
CA ALA A 54 -0.26 3.80 -5.85
C ALA A 54 -1.02 5.13 -5.92
N THR A 55 -2.35 5.04 -5.92
CA THR A 55 -3.22 6.19 -6.19
C THR A 55 -4.14 6.46 -5.00
N LYS A 56 -4.25 7.74 -4.62
CA LYS A 56 -5.28 8.18 -3.67
C LYS A 56 -6.65 8.12 -4.36
N LEU A 57 -7.60 7.42 -3.75
CA LEU A 57 -8.99 7.42 -4.20
C LEU A 57 -9.64 8.69 -3.66
N TRP A 58 -10.07 9.56 -4.58
CA TRP A 58 -10.79 10.78 -4.24
C TRP A 58 -12.23 10.41 -3.85
N HIS A 59 -12.68 10.91 -2.70
CA HIS A 59 -14.10 11.04 -2.38
C HIS A 59 -14.49 12.51 -2.37
#